data_AF-A0A1Y2SDE7-F1
#
_entry.id   AF-A0A1Y2SDE7-F1
#
_cell.length_a   1.000
_cell.length_b   1.000
_cell.length_c   1.000
_cell.angle_alpha   90.00
_cell.angle_beta   90.00
_cell.angle_gamma   90.00
#
_symmetry.space_group_name_H-M   'P 1'
#
loop_
_entity.id
_entity.type
_entity.pdbx_description
1 polymer ?
#
loop_
_entity_poly.entity_id
_entity_poly.type
_entity_poly.pdbx_seq_one_letter_code
_entity_poly.pdbx_strand_id
1 'polypeptide(L)'
;MANKIESRISYKTLFNDNQDLYCFPNLPEANDGPLAYLVDLYQQVRLFESVADKDGSLFLSQRRPDIDKLLLDSPKIKQKMMFSII
;
A
#
# COMPACT_ATOMS: atom_id res chain seq x y z
N MET A 1 27.96 30.96 -24.98
CA MET A 1 26.62 30.96 -24.37
C MET A 1 26.23 29.51 -24.11
N ALA A 2 26.25 29.08 -22.84
CA ALA A 2 25.93 27.71 -22.48
C ALA A 2 24.41 27.57 -22.32
N ASN A 3 23.78 26.69 -23.12
CA ASN A 3 22.36 26.37 -23.01
C ASN A 3 22.13 25.63 -21.68
N LYS A 4 21.55 26.34 -20.71
CA LYS A 4 21.03 25.75 -19.47
C LYS A 4 19.78 24.96 -19.85
N ILE A 5 19.94 23.66 -20.09
CA ILE A 5 18.82 22.74 -20.24
C ILE A 5 18.15 22.68 -18.87
N GLU A 6 17.07 23.44 -18.70
CA GLU A 6 16.17 23.24 -17.56
C GLU A 6 15.72 21.78 -17.63
N SER A 7 16.07 20.97 -16.63
CA SER A 7 15.64 19.57 -16.60
C SER A 7 14.13 19.57 -16.47
N ARG A 8 13.45 19.39 -17.60
CA ARG A 8 12.00 19.38 -17.69
C ARG A 8 11.48 18.33 -16.73
N ILE A 9 10.65 18.74 -15.78
CA ILE A 9 10.03 17.82 -14.82
C ILE A 9 9.33 16.72 -15.63
N SER A 10 9.77 15.49 -15.43
CA SER A 10 9.26 14.28 -16.04
C SER A 10 9.02 13.23 -14.96
N TYR A 11 8.21 12.23 -15.25
CA TYR A 11 7.97 11.12 -14.34
C TYR A 11 9.29 10.48 -13.87
N LYS A 12 10.21 10.22 -14.82
CA LYS A 12 11.55 9.67 -14.54
C LYS A 12 12.45 10.55 -13.67
N THR A 13 12.23 11.87 -13.65
CA THR A 13 12.98 12.77 -12.76
C THR A 13 12.35 12.92 -11.38
N LEU A 14 11.05 12.62 -11.26
CA LEU A 14 10.32 12.69 -9.99
C LEU A 14 10.33 11.35 -9.24
N PHE A 15 10.33 10.25 -10.00
CA PHE A 15 10.28 8.89 -9.50
C PHE A 15 11.48 8.14 -10.07
N ASN A 16 12.07 7.24 -9.28
CA ASN A 16 13.14 6.36 -9.74
C ASN A 16 12.54 5.29 -10.67
N ASP A 17 12.16 5.71 -11.88
CA ASP A 17 11.54 4.90 -12.91
C ASP A 17 12.59 3.99 -13.55
N ASN A 18 12.92 2.92 -12.82
CA ASN A 18 13.79 1.86 -13.24
C ASN A 18 12.95 0.69 -13.75
N GLN A 19 13.02 0.43 -15.06
CA GLN A 19 12.29 -0.66 -15.70
C GLN A 19 12.72 -2.04 -15.18
N ASP A 20 13.95 -2.19 -14.68
CA ASP A 20 14.41 -3.43 -14.06
C ASP A 20 13.68 -3.72 -12.74
N LEU A 21 12.99 -2.72 -12.16
CA LEU A 21 12.16 -2.86 -10.97
C LEU A 21 10.69 -3.11 -11.29
N TYR A 22 10.31 -3.23 -12.57
CA TYR A 22 8.93 -3.53 -12.92
C TYR A 22 8.61 -4.96 -12.50
N CYS A 23 7.56 -5.07 -11.70
CA CYS A 23 7.06 -6.35 -11.21
C CYS A 23 6.52 -7.22 -12.34
N PHE A 24 6.74 -8.54 -12.25
CA PHE A 24 6.00 -9.47 -13.10
C PHE A 24 4.52 -9.53 -12.69
N PRO A 25 3.61 -9.81 -13.63
CA PRO A 25 2.20 -10.01 -13.31
C PRO A 25 2.01 -11.10 -12.27
N ASN A 26 1.05 -10.91 -11.36
CA ASN A 26 0.73 -11.82 -10.24
C ASN A 26 1.81 -11.91 -9.14
N LEU A 27 2.85 -11.07 -9.18
CA LEU A 27 3.76 -10.96 -8.05
C LEU A 27 3.17 -10.07 -6.95
N PRO A 28 3.53 -10.33 -5.68
CA PRO A 28 3.11 -9.53 -4.52
C PRO A 28 3.26 -8.02 -4.69
N GLU A 29 4.38 -7.60 -5.29
CA GLU A 29 4.76 -6.22 -5.55
C GLU A 29 4.00 -5.60 -6.74
N ALA A 30 3.17 -6.37 -7.44
CA ALA A 30 2.32 -5.84 -8.50
C ALA A 30 1.27 -4.88 -7.93
N ASN A 31 1.16 -3.73 -8.57
CA ASN A 31 0.27 -2.63 -8.17
C ASN A 31 -1.23 -2.94 -8.41
N ASP A 32 -1.54 -4.03 -9.10
CA ASP A 32 -2.89 -4.53 -9.37
C ASP A 32 -3.19 -5.86 -8.64
N GLY A 33 -2.26 -6.31 -7.79
CA GLY A 33 -2.39 -7.55 -7.04
C GLY A 33 -3.20 -7.43 -5.75
N PRO A 34 -3.48 -8.56 -5.06
CA PRO A 34 -4.22 -8.57 -3.80
C PRO A 34 -3.58 -7.72 -2.69
N LEU A 35 -2.26 -7.58 -2.72
CA LEU A 35 -1.52 -6.75 -1.77
C LEU A 35 -1.77 -5.27 -1.96
N ALA A 36 -1.71 -4.80 -3.21
CA ALA A 36 -2.05 -3.43 -3.55
C ALA A 36 -3.49 -3.11 -3.11
N TYR A 37 -4.42 -4.03 -3.38
CA TYR A 37 -5.80 -3.89 -2.94
C TYR A 37 -5.95 -3.80 -1.41
N LEU A 38 -5.20 -4.60 -0.64
CA LEU A 38 -5.22 -4.52 0.83
C LEU A 38 -4.68 -3.18 1.35
N VAL A 39 -3.62 -2.65 0.74
CA VAL A 39 -3.07 -1.34 1.09
C VAL A 39 -4.09 -0.25 0.81
N ASP A 40 -4.73 -0.28 -0.36
CA ASP A 40 -5.75 0.70 -0.75
C ASP A 40 -6.95 0.66 0.20
N LEU A 41 -7.44 -0.53 0.56
CA LEU A 41 -8.53 -0.67 1.53
C LEU A 41 -8.15 -0.11 2.89
N TYR A 42 -6.93 -0.39 3.37
CA TYR A 42 -6.47 0.16 4.64
C TYR A 42 -6.44 1.69 4.61
N GLN A 43 -5.90 2.28 3.54
CA GLN A 43 -5.89 3.74 3.36
C GLN A 43 -7.30 4.33 3.32
N GLN A 44 -8.24 3.69 2.63
CA GLN A 44 -9.64 4.12 2.61
C GLN A 44 -10.27 4.11 4.00
N VAL A 45 -10.03 3.06 4.80
CA VAL A 45 -10.50 3.02 6.20
C VAL A 45 -9.92 4.17 7.00
N ARG A 46 -8.63 4.49 6.84
CA ARG A 46 -8.01 5.63 7.53
C ARG A 46 -8.63 6.97 7.11
N LEU A 47 -9.01 7.13 5.84
CA LEU A 47 -9.71 8.32 5.36
C LEU A 47 -11.10 8.44 6.01
N PHE A 48 -11.87 7.35 6.06
CA PHE A 48 -13.17 7.35 6.73
C PHE A 48 -13.05 7.67 8.22
N GLU A 49 -12.09 7.05 8.91
CA GLU A 49 -11.86 7.28 10.34
C GLU A 49 -11.33 8.68 10.65
N SER A 50 -10.68 9.35 9.68
CA SER A 50 -10.18 10.72 9.88
C SER A 50 -11.28 11.76 10.10
N VAL A 51 -12.49 11.49 9.62
CA VAL A 51 -13.67 12.36 9.76
C VAL A 51 -14.74 11.76 10.69
N ALA A 52 -14.47 10.58 11.26
CA ALA A 52 -15.40 9.88 12.13
C ALA A 52 -15.44 10.51 13.54
N ASP A 53 -16.61 10.43 14.18
CA ASP A 53 -16.76 10.84 15.58
C ASP A 53 -15.92 9.92 16.48
N LYS A 54 -15.01 10.53 17.25
CA LYS A 54 -14.04 9.80 18.08
C LYS A 54 -14.67 9.15 19.30
N ASP A 55 -15.81 9.65 19.76
CA ASP A 55 -16.47 9.15 20.97
C ASP A 55 -17.51 8.06 20.65
N GLY A 56 -18.07 8.08 19.43
CA GLY A 56 -19.05 7.08 18.96
C GLY A 56 -18.51 5.97 18.05
N SER A 57 -17.29 6.10 17.51
CA SER A 57 -16.76 5.17 16.51
C SER A 57 -15.67 4.26 17.07
N LEU A 58 -15.73 2.96 16.73
CA LEU A 58 -14.71 1.99 17.08
C LEU A 58 -13.74 1.76 15.92
N PHE A 59 -12.56 2.34 16.02
CA PHE A 59 -11.56 2.38 14.95
C PHE A 59 -10.95 1.00 14.67
N LEU A 60 -10.44 0.81 13.46
CA LEU A 60 -9.80 -0.41 13.01
C LEU A 60 -8.61 -0.75 13.90
N SER A 61 -7.84 0.24 14.32
CA SER A 61 -6.70 0.06 15.24
C SER A 61 -7.13 -0.46 16.62
N GLN A 62 -8.36 -0.17 17.06
CA GLN A 62 -8.90 -0.67 18.32
C GLN A 62 -9.43 -2.10 18.17
N ARG A 63 -10.09 -2.41 17.05
CA ARG A 63 -10.66 -3.75 16.79
C ARG A 63 -9.62 -4.78 16.36
N ARG A 64 -8.61 -4.34 15.62
CA ARG A 64 -7.59 -5.15 14.94
C ARG A 64 -6.22 -4.46 14.98
N PRO A 65 -5.62 -4.28 16.18
CA PRO A 65 -4.30 -3.68 16.33
C PRO A 65 -3.17 -4.49 15.66
N ASP A 66 -3.45 -5.74 15.28
CA ASP A 66 -2.56 -6.61 14.53
C ASP A 66 -2.41 -6.20 13.06
N ILE A 67 -3.44 -5.58 12.45
CA ILE A 67 -3.41 -5.16 11.04
C ILE A 67 -2.38 -4.04 10.82
N ASP A 68 -2.27 -3.09 11.76
CA ASP A 68 -1.26 -2.02 11.69
C ASP A 68 0.18 -2.56 11.71
N LYS A 69 0.38 -3.79 12.21
CA LYS A 69 1.69 -4.46 12.33
C LYS A 69 1.87 -5.56 11.28
N LEU A 70 0.92 -5.71 10.37
CA LEU A 70 0.96 -6.77 9.37
C LEU A 70 2.06 -6.49 8.35
N LEU A 71 3.16 -7.24 8.44
CA LEU A 71 4.18 -7.25 7.40
C LEU A 71 3.58 -7.86 6.13
N LEU A 72 3.57 -7.07 5.05
CA LEU A 72 3.09 -7.44 3.74
C LEU A 72 4.19 -8.14 2.95
N ASP A 73 4.37 -9.45 3.18
CA ASP A 73 5.34 -10.30 2.49
C ASP A 73 4.66 -11.47 1.74
N SER A 74 5.27 -11.88 0.63
CA SER A 74 4.82 -12.99 -0.23
C SER A 74 4.45 -14.29 0.51
N PRO A 75 5.20 -14.74 1.54
CA PRO A 75 4.91 -15.98 2.24
C PRO A 75 3.57 -15.97 2.99
N LYS A 76 3.13 -14.83 3.52
CA LYS A 76 1.91 -14.74 4.34
C LYS A 76 0.62 -14.78 3.55
N ILE A 77 0.70 -14.54 2.23
CA ILE A 77 -0.46 -14.54 1.32
C ILE A 77 -0.82 -15.97 0.89
N LYS A 78 0.14 -16.89 0.88
CA LYS A 78 -0.03 -18.18 0.16
C LYS A 78 -0.90 -19.22 0.86
N GLN A 79 -1.12 -19.13 2.17
CA GLN A 79 -2.21 -19.80 2.90
C GLN A 79 -1.92 -19.66 4.37
N LYS A 80 -2.78 -18.94 5.09
CA LYS A 80 -2.95 -19.16 6.51
C LYS A 80 -4.37 -19.69 6.69
N MET A 81 -4.49 -20.84 7.35
CA MET A 81 -5.80 -21.48 7.61
C MET A 81 -6.72 -20.45 8.27
N MET A 82 -7.90 -20.22 7.67
CA MET A 82 -8.84 -19.17 8.06
C MET A 82 -9.26 -19.27 9.54
N PHE A 83 -9.24 -20.48 10.10
CA PHE A 83 -9.54 -20.76 11.51
C PHE A 83 -8.45 -20.33 12.52
N SER A 84 -7.25 -19.93 12.07
CA SER A 84 -6.20 -19.43 12.96
C SER A 84 -6.18 -17.89 13.05
N ILE A 85 -7.08 -17.19 12.34
CA ILE A 85 -7.13 -15.73 12.25
C ILE A 85 -8.40 -15.15 12.94
N ILE A 86 -9.43 -15.97 13.16
CA ILE A 86 -10.69 -15.61 13.85
C ILE A 86 -10.60 -16.09 15.30
#